data_AF-A0A101W9W5-F1
#
_entry.id   AF-A0A101W9W5-F1
#
_cell.length_a   1.000
_cell.length_b   1.000
_cell.length_c   1.000
_cell.angle_alpha   90.00
_cell.angle_beta   90.00
_cell.angle_gamma   90.00
#
_symmetry.space_group_name_H-M   'P 1'
#
loop_
_entity.id
_entity.type
_entity.pdbx_description
1 polymer ?
#
loop_
_entity_poly.entity_id
_entity_poly.type
_entity_poly.pdbx_seq_one_letter_code
_entity_poly.pdbx_strand_id
1 'polypeptide(L)'
;MRIVVIFTLAVVNVILESTLFQYTRIYGVKPDFSIMIIVAYAIMRGSSYGAFTGLGIGLLIDMLYGRTIGINALSYMITGYIIGQAHENVFKDSFIPSFIFNLIAVIIFQHGFILLSYFSNNFPSTGIPYVYMLVKIILPQSIYNAVIGSIVYRYIYKLDEASFMNRRIY
;
A
#
# COMPACT_ATOMS: atom_id res chain seq x y z
N MET A 1 -20.32 2.62 9.04
CA MET A 1 -19.77 1.24 9.05
C MET A 1 -18.51 1.14 8.20
N ARG A 2 -18.56 1.34 6.88
CA ARG A 2 -17.44 1.01 5.97
C ARG A 2 -16.11 1.71 6.28
N ILE A 3 -16.13 3.02 6.52
CA ILE A 3 -14.91 3.78 6.88
C ILE A 3 -14.31 3.25 8.19
N VAL A 4 -15.15 2.89 9.17
CA VAL A 4 -14.71 2.31 10.45
C VAL A 4 -14.06 0.94 10.22
N VAL A 5 -14.61 0.11 9.33
CA VAL A 5 -14.02 -1.20 8.97
C VAL A 5 -12.67 -1.01 8.26
N ILE A 6 -12.60 -0.09 7.30
CA ILE A 6 -11.35 0.23 6.58
C ILE A 6 -10.29 0.75 7.55
N PHE A 7 -10.68 1.65 8.46
CA PHE A 7 -9.79 2.17 9.49
C PHE A 7 -9.32 1.07 10.45
N THR A 8 -10.23 0.19 10.88
CA THR A 8 -9.89 -0.95 11.75
C THR A 8 -8.94 -1.90 11.03
N LEU A 9 -9.19 -2.22 9.76
CA LEU A 9 -8.29 -3.02 8.94
C LEU A 9 -6.92 -2.36 8.77
N ALA A 10 -6.88 -1.05 8.56
CA ALA A 10 -5.63 -0.29 8.50
C ALA A 10 -4.85 -0.38 9.81
N VAL A 11 -5.49 -0.14 10.96
CA VAL A 11 -4.86 -0.22 12.29
C VAL A 11 -4.36 -1.64 12.58
N VAL A 12 -5.19 -2.65 12.35
CA VAL A 12 -4.81 -4.06 12.53
C VAL A 12 -3.64 -4.41 11.61
N ASN A 13 -3.68 -3.98 10.35
CA ASN A 13 -2.58 -4.23 9.42
C ASN A 13 -1.27 -3.60 9.92
N VAL A 14 -1.27 -2.34 10.33
CA VAL A 14 -0.04 -1.67 10.81
C VAL A 14 0.53 -2.36 12.07
N ILE A 15 -0.33 -2.86 12.96
CA ILE A 15 0.08 -3.63 14.14
C ILE A 15 0.66 -5.00 13.74
N LEU A 16 -0.01 -5.73 12.86
CA LEU A 16 0.50 -7.03 12.36
C LEU A 16 1.78 -6.85 11.55
N GLU A 17 1.87 -5.75 10.81
CA GLU A 17 2.99 -5.41 9.95
C GLU A 17 4.27 -5.14 10.76
N SER A 18 4.12 -4.54 11.94
CA SER A 18 5.22 -4.25 12.85
C SER A 18 5.62 -5.43 13.74
N THR A 19 4.75 -6.42 13.91
CA THR A 19 4.97 -7.57 14.80
C THR A 19 5.20 -8.87 14.02
N LEU A 20 4.14 -9.44 13.44
CA LEU A 20 4.17 -10.75 12.80
C LEU A 20 4.78 -10.73 11.40
N PHE A 21 4.55 -9.67 10.62
CA PHE A 21 5.09 -9.60 9.26
C PHE A 21 6.55 -9.16 9.20
N GLN A 22 7.23 -8.98 10.34
CA GLN A 22 8.69 -8.91 10.34
C GLN A 22 9.32 -10.28 9.99
N TYR A 23 8.62 -11.39 10.27
CA TYR A 23 9.09 -12.75 9.99
C TYR A 23 8.87 -13.20 8.54
N THR A 24 8.12 -12.45 7.73
CA THR A 24 7.91 -12.75 6.30
C THR A 24 9.03 -12.22 5.40
N ARG A 25 10.16 -11.84 5.99
CA ARG A 25 11.31 -11.28 5.28
C ARG A 25 12.06 -12.39 4.54
N ILE A 26 11.87 -12.47 3.23
CA ILE A 26 12.61 -13.40 2.37
C ILE A 26 13.81 -12.66 1.78
N TYR A 27 15.04 -13.15 2.04
CA TYR A 27 16.30 -12.52 1.60
C TYR A 27 16.47 -11.04 1.98
N GLY A 28 15.95 -10.62 3.14
CA GLY A 28 16.05 -9.23 3.60
C GLY A 28 15.00 -8.28 3.00
N VAL A 29 14.15 -8.77 2.09
CA VAL A 29 13.05 -8.00 1.48
C VAL A 29 11.73 -8.38 2.16
N LYS A 30 10.99 -7.37 2.60
CA LYS A 30 9.71 -7.54 3.29
C LYS A 30 8.56 -7.12 2.36
N PRO A 31 7.49 -7.92 2.23
CA PRO A 31 6.30 -7.49 1.50
C PRO A 31 5.60 -6.37 2.27
N ASP A 32 5.03 -5.43 1.52
CA ASP A 32 4.33 -4.28 2.05
C ASP A 32 2.82 -4.52 1.93
N PHE A 33 2.22 -4.94 3.04
CA PHE A 33 0.78 -5.22 3.11
C PHE A 33 -0.06 -3.95 3.04
N SER A 34 0.50 -2.82 3.45
CA SER A 34 -0.15 -1.52 3.37
C SER A 34 -0.42 -1.13 1.91
N ILE A 35 0.55 -1.30 1.01
CA ILE A 35 0.36 -1.13 -0.45
C ILE A 35 -0.73 -2.06 -0.98
N MET A 36 -0.74 -3.34 -0.56
CA MET A 36 -1.73 -4.30 -1.05
C MET A 36 -3.16 -3.87 -0.73
N ILE A 37 -3.40 -3.37 0.48
CA ILE A 37 -4.71 -2.85 0.90
C ILE A 37 -5.09 -1.61 0.08
N ILE A 38 -4.17 -0.65 -0.06
CA ILE A 38 -4.39 0.59 -0.80
C ILE A 38 -4.74 0.29 -2.27
N VAL A 39 -3.96 -0.59 -2.91
CA VAL A 39 -4.20 -1.02 -4.29
C VAL A 39 -5.56 -1.69 -4.42
N ALA A 40 -5.94 -2.57 -3.47
CA ALA A 40 -7.24 -3.22 -3.52
C ALA A 40 -8.39 -2.21 -3.48
N TYR A 41 -8.38 -1.28 -2.52
CA TYR A 41 -9.43 -0.26 -2.44
C TYR A 41 -9.40 0.72 -3.62
N ALA A 42 -8.22 1.05 -4.14
CA ALA A 42 -8.08 1.88 -5.33
C ALA A 42 -8.73 1.23 -6.56
N ILE A 43 -8.47 -0.06 -6.82
CA ILE A 43 -9.05 -0.82 -7.94
C ILE A 43 -10.56 -0.98 -7.77
N MET A 44 -11.05 -1.15 -6.54
CA MET A 44 -12.47 -1.46 -6.29
C MET A 44 -13.37 -0.23 -6.26
N ARG A 45 -12.84 0.91 -5.76
CA ARG A 45 -13.63 2.10 -5.41
C ARG A 45 -13.13 3.39 -6.05
N GLY A 46 -11.97 3.39 -6.69
CA GLY A 46 -11.43 4.53 -7.41
C GLY A 46 -10.37 5.34 -6.66
N SER A 47 -9.88 6.37 -7.34
CA SER A 47 -8.74 7.21 -6.92
C SER A 47 -8.96 7.91 -5.58
N SER A 48 -10.17 8.42 -5.31
CA SER A 48 -10.48 9.07 -4.03
C SER A 48 -10.31 8.11 -2.85
N TYR A 49 -10.85 6.90 -2.95
CA TYR A 49 -10.73 5.90 -1.89
C TYR A 49 -9.29 5.41 -1.73
N GLY A 50 -8.57 5.19 -2.83
CA GLY A 50 -7.14 4.86 -2.80
C GLY A 50 -6.31 5.96 -2.12
N ALA A 51 -6.58 7.22 -2.43
CA ALA A 51 -5.89 8.36 -1.83
C ALA A 51 -6.16 8.49 -0.33
N PHE A 52 -7.42 8.45 0.10
CA PHE A 52 -7.77 8.58 1.52
C PHE A 52 -7.27 7.39 2.35
N THR A 53 -7.35 6.17 1.82
CA THR A 53 -6.80 4.99 2.50
C THR A 53 -5.28 5.07 2.61
N GLY A 54 -4.60 5.47 1.53
CA GLY A 54 -3.16 5.68 1.53
C GLY A 54 -2.72 6.76 2.51
N LEU A 55 -3.40 7.90 2.53
CA LEU A 55 -3.13 8.99 3.47
C LEU A 55 -3.34 8.54 4.92
N GLY A 56 -4.45 7.84 5.21
CA GLY A 56 -4.75 7.36 6.56
C GLY A 56 -3.72 6.34 7.07
N ILE A 57 -3.41 5.32 6.26
CA ILE A 57 -2.41 4.31 6.62
C ILE A 57 -1.03 4.96 6.75
N GLY A 58 -0.64 5.81 5.81
CA GLY A 58 0.65 6.47 5.83
C GLY A 58 0.82 7.42 7.01
N LEU A 59 -0.22 8.15 7.42
CA LEU A 59 -0.19 8.96 8.64
C LEU A 59 -0.03 8.09 9.90
N LEU A 60 -0.71 6.95 9.99
CA LEU A 60 -0.54 6.02 11.12
C LEU A 60 0.90 5.50 11.19
N ILE A 61 1.48 5.13 10.04
CA ILE A 61 2.89 4.70 9.95
C ILE A 61 3.83 5.84 10.34
N ASP A 62 3.58 7.05 9.85
CA ASP A 62 4.37 8.23 10.19
C ASP A 62 4.33 8.55 11.69
N MET A 63 3.18 8.37 12.35
CA MET A 63 3.03 8.60 13.80
C MET A 63 3.70 7.53 14.66
N LEU A 64 3.70 6.27 14.20
CA LEU A 64 4.24 5.14 14.97
C LEU A 64 5.74 4.91 14.75
N TYR A 65 6.22 5.11 13.52
CA TYR A 65 7.57 4.73 13.09
C TYR A 65 8.30 5.85 12.33
N GLY A 66 7.60 6.91 11.91
CA GLY A 66 8.16 7.96 11.08
C GLY A 66 9.11 8.87 11.83
N ARG A 67 10.25 9.19 11.21
CA ARG A 67 11.12 10.29 11.67
C ARG A 67 10.53 11.66 11.35
N THR A 68 9.70 11.74 10.32
CA THR A 68 9.05 12.96 9.87
C THR A 68 7.65 12.63 9.41
N ILE A 69 6.69 13.39 9.93
CA ILE A 69 5.29 13.22 9.60
C ILE A 69 5.04 13.70 8.18
N GLY A 70 4.38 12.89 7.36
CA GLY A 70 3.91 13.24 6.03
C GLY A 70 4.61 12.51 4.89
N ILE A 71 5.81 11.94 5.09
CA ILE A 71 6.56 11.28 4.01
C ILE A 71 5.83 10.01 3.56
N ASN A 72 5.47 9.13 4.50
CA ASN A 72 4.71 7.93 4.15
C ASN A 72 3.29 8.31 3.73
N ALA A 73 2.62 9.21 4.45
CA ALA A 73 1.28 9.68 4.12
C ALA A 73 1.14 10.15 2.66
N LEU A 74 2.03 11.02 2.21
CA LEU A 74 1.99 11.55 0.84
C LEU A 74 2.36 10.47 -0.18
N SER A 75 3.39 9.66 0.09
CA SER A 75 3.82 8.60 -0.83
C SER A 75 2.70 7.58 -1.07
N TYR A 76 2.03 7.13 -0.01
CA TYR A 76 0.89 6.22 -0.11
C TYR A 76 -0.33 6.86 -0.73
N MET A 77 -0.65 8.11 -0.40
CA MET A 77 -1.76 8.86 -1.00
C MET A 77 -1.59 8.98 -2.52
N ILE A 78 -0.42 9.40 -2.99
CA ILE A 78 -0.12 9.56 -4.42
C ILE A 78 -0.20 8.20 -5.12
N THR A 79 0.37 7.16 -4.51
CA THR A 79 0.31 5.80 -5.06
C THR A 79 -1.13 5.32 -5.22
N GLY A 80 -1.95 5.42 -4.17
CA GLY A 80 -3.35 5.02 -4.22
C GLY A 80 -4.18 5.84 -5.20
N TYR A 81 -3.91 7.14 -5.31
CA TYR A 81 -4.56 8.02 -6.27
C TYR A 81 -4.28 7.59 -7.71
N ILE A 82 -2.99 7.42 -8.08
CA ILE A 82 -2.58 7.06 -9.44
C ILE A 82 -3.17 5.70 -9.84
N ILE A 83 -3.07 4.70 -8.97
CA ILE A 83 -3.61 3.36 -9.24
C ILE A 83 -5.14 3.41 -9.40
N GLY A 84 -5.82 4.19 -8.56
CA GLY A 84 -7.28 4.28 -8.59
C GLY A 84 -7.84 5.04 -9.80
N GLN A 85 -7.02 5.74 -10.59
CA GLN A 85 -7.44 6.32 -11.86
C GLN A 85 -7.84 5.24 -12.88
N ALA A 86 -7.25 4.04 -12.77
CA ALA A 86 -7.55 2.94 -13.68
C ALA A 86 -8.84 2.18 -13.29
N HIS A 87 -9.51 2.54 -12.20
CA HIS A 87 -10.68 1.85 -11.65
C HIS A 87 -11.79 1.57 -12.68
N GLU A 88 -12.10 2.53 -13.56
CA GLU A 88 -13.19 2.41 -14.53
C GLU A 88 -12.85 1.46 -15.69
N ASN A 89 -11.56 1.25 -15.96
CA ASN A 89 -11.07 0.52 -17.13
C ASN A 89 -10.59 -0.91 -16.80
N VAL A 90 -10.90 -1.41 -15.60
CA VAL A 90 -10.31 -2.62 -15.05
C VAL A 90 -11.36 -3.67 -14.69
N PHE A 91 -11.14 -4.91 -15.13
CA PHE A 91 -11.95 -6.06 -14.76
C PHE A 91 -11.68 -6.48 -13.31
N LYS A 92 -12.59 -6.10 -12.40
CA LYS A 92 -12.44 -6.30 -10.94
C LYS A 92 -12.41 -7.78 -10.52
N ASP A 93 -13.02 -8.67 -11.32
CA ASP A 93 -13.05 -10.11 -11.06
C ASP A 93 -11.77 -10.84 -11.49
N SER A 94 -10.88 -10.16 -12.22
CA SER A 94 -9.65 -10.76 -12.73
C SER A 94 -8.49 -10.63 -11.73
N PHE A 95 -7.62 -11.63 -11.70
CA PHE A 95 -6.39 -11.61 -10.88
C PHE A 95 -5.30 -10.70 -11.50
N ILE A 96 -5.33 -10.55 -12.83
CA ILE A 96 -4.31 -9.85 -13.62
C ILE A 96 -4.17 -8.37 -13.23
N PRO A 97 -5.26 -7.58 -13.10
CA PRO A 97 -5.13 -6.18 -12.77
C PRO A 97 -4.49 -5.96 -11.39
N SER A 98 -4.90 -6.73 -10.39
CA SER A 98 -4.30 -6.64 -9.05
C SER A 98 -2.80 -6.92 -9.08
N PHE A 99 -2.36 -7.91 -9.87
CA PHE A 99 -0.94 -8.22 -10.04
C PHE A 99 -0.16 -7.05 -10.63
N ILE A 100 -0.63 -6.51 -11.75
CA ILE A 100 0.02 -5.41 -12.46
C ILE A 100 0.06 -4.14 -11.60
N PHE A 101 -1.07 -3.79 -10.95
CA PHE A 101 -1.13 -2.59 -10.14
C PHE A 101 -0.29 -2.69 -8.87
N ASN A 102 -0.19 -3.87 -8.24
CA ASN A 102 0.72 -4.04 -7.11
C ASN A 102 2.20 -3.90 -7.52
N LEU A 103 2.60 -4.41 -8.70
CA LEU A 103 3.95 -4.18 -9.23
C LEU A 103 4.25 -2.69 -9.36
N ILE A 104 3.34 -1.96 -10.04
CA ILE A 104 3.51 -0.53 -10.33
C ILE A 104 3.45 0.29 -9.04
N ALA A 105 2.55 -0.06 -8.12
CA ALA A 105 2.35 0.67 -6.87
C ALA A 105 3.60 0.69 -5.99
N VAL A 106 4.32 -0.43 -5.87
CA VAL A 106 5.59 -0.47 -5.13
C VAL A 106 6.62 0.46 -5.75
N ILE A 107 6.72 0.48 -7.08
CA ILE A 107 7.66 1.36 -7.78
C ILE A 107 7.30 2.82 -7.52
N ILE A 108 6.03 3.22 -7.70
CA ILE A 108 5.56 4.58 -7.46
C ILE A 108 5.81 4.99 -6.01
N PHE A 109 5.43 4.15 -5.05
CA PHE A 109 5.59 4.41 -3.64
C PHE A 109 7.07 4.63 -3.28
N GLN A 110 7.95 3.73 -3.69
CA GLN A 110 9.37 3.81 -3.34
C GLN A 110 10.04 5.04 -3.95
N HIS A 111 9.72 5.39 -5.20
CA HIS A 111 10.26 6.60 -5.82
C HIS A 111 9.71 7.86 -5.14
N GLY A 112 8.41 7.90 -4.82
CA GLY A 112 7.80 8.99 -4.08
C GLY A 112 8.43 9.19 -2.70
N PHE A 113 8.64 8.08 -1.97
CA PHE A 113 9.27 8.09 -0.66
C PHE A 113 10.71 8.61 -0.71
N ILE A 114 11.52 8.14 -1.68
CA ILE A 114 12.90 8.58 -1.88
C ILE A 114 12.95 10.07 -2.21
N LEU A 115 12.10 10.54 -3.12
CA LEU A 115 12.02 11.95 -3.51
C LEU A 115 11.62 12.85 -2.33
N LEU A 116 10.57 12.50 -1.60
CA LEU A 116 10.11 13.27 -0.44
C LEU A 116 11.14 13.26 0.69
N SER A 117 11.81 12.15 0.92
CA SER A 117 12.88 12.04 1.91
C SER A 117 14.09 12.91 1.56
N TYR A 118 14.39 13.06 0.27
CA TYR A 118 15.45 13.94 -0.22
C TYR A 118 15.15 15.41 0.10
N PHE A 119 13.94 15.88 -0.21
CA PHE A 119 13.53 17.27 0.09
C PHE A 119 13.43 17.56 1.59
N SER A 120 13.12 16.55 2.40
CA SER A 120 12.98 16.71 3.85
C SER A 120 14.32 16.72 4.61
N ASN A 121 15.48 16.63 3.92
CA ASN A 121 16.81 16.40 4.54
C ASN A 121 16.87 15.14 5.42
N ASN A 122 15.93 14.21 5.24
CA ASN A 122 15.84 12.95 5.98
C ASN A 122 16.36 11.77 5.15
N PHE A 123 17.09 12.06 4.06
CA PHE A 123 17.60 11.01 3.20
C PHE A 123 18.52 10.08 4.01
N PRO A 124 18.27 8.77 4.03
CA PRO A 124 19.18 7.83 4.67
C PRO A 124 20.53 7.94 3.97
N SER A 125 21.52 8.55 4.63
CA SER A 125 22.89 8.63 4.14
C SER A 125 23.59 7.28 4.31
N THR A 126 22.98 6.22 3.78
CA THR A 126 23.43 4.83 3.89
C THR A 126 24.61 4.52 2.98
N GLY A 127 24.99 5.44 2.08
CA GLY A 127 26.07 5.22 1.09
C GLY A 127 25.76 4.15 0.04
N ILE A 128 24.53 3.62 0.02
CA ILE A 128 24.11 2.57 -0.90
C ILE A 128 23.74 3.20 -2.25
N PRO A 129 24.31 2.73 -3.38
CA PRO A 129 23.95 3.23 -4.71
C PRO A 129 22.46 3.02 -5.00
N TYR A 130 21.82 4.00 -5.64
CA TYR A 130 20.41 3.91 -6.03
C TYR A 130 20.11 2.65 -6.87
N VAL A 131 20.99 2.32 -7.81
CA VAL A 131 20.86 1.12 -8.66
C VAL A 131 20.83 -0.17 -7.83
N TYR A 132 21.58 -0.21 -6.73
CA TYR A 132 21.56 -1.35 -5.82
C TYR A 132 20.20 -1.48 -5.13
N MET A 133 19.65 -0.37 -4.59
CA MET A 133 18.32 -0.38 -3.98
C MET A 133 17.25 -0.82 -4.98
N LEU A 134 17.31 -0.33 -6.21
CA LEU A 134 16.35 -0.66 -7.25
C LEU A 134 16.36 -2.18 -7.55
N VAL A 135 17.54 -2.76 -7.79
CA VAL A 135 17.65 -4.17 -8.21
C VAL A 135 17.50 -5.15 -7.04
N LYS A 136 18.00 -4.82 -5.85
CA LYS A 136 18.04 -5.74 -4.71
C LYS A 136 16.89 -5.58 -3.72
N ILE A 137 16.19 -4.44 -3.74
CA ILE A 137 15.11 -4.15 -2.80
C ILE A 137 13.80 -3.90 -3.55
N ILE A 138 13.73 -2.89 -4.41
CA ILE A 138 12.48 -2.45 -5.04
C ILE A 138 11.91 -3.51 -5.98
N LEU A 139 12.72 -4.08 -6.88
CA LEU A 139 12.25 -5.10 -7.83
C LEU A 139 11.81 -6.42 -7.15
N PRO A 140 12.56 -7.00 -6.20
CA PRO A 140 12.07 -8.17 -5.48
C PRO A 140 10.82 -7.87 -4.67
N GLN A 141 10.74 -6.70 -4.02
CA GLN A 141 9.57 -6.30 -3.25
C GLN A 141 8.33 -6.15 -4.13
N SER A 142 8.48 -5.54 -5.32
CA SER A 142 7.35 -5.36 -6.23
C SER A 142 6.80 -6.70 -6.69
N ILE A 143 7.66 -7.64 -7.08
CA ILE A 143 7.24 -9.01 -7.47
C ILE A 143 6.56 -9.70 -6.30
N TYR A 144 7.13 -9.58 -5.09
CA TYR A 144 6.55 -10.22 -3.92
C TYR A 144 5.17 -9.67 -3.59
N ASN A 145 5.02 -8.35 -3.66
CA ASN A 145 3.74 -7.67 -3.49
C ASN A 145 2.74 -7.99 -4.59
N ALA A 146 3.19 -8.19 -5.83
CA ALA A 146 2.30 -8.55 -6.93
C ALA A 146 1.67 -9.92 -6.72
N VAL A 147 2.48 -10.92 -6.34
CA VAL A 147 2.01 -12.29 -6.11
C VAL A 147 1.09 -12.33 -4.87
N ILE A 148 1.56 -11.85 -3.72
CA ILE A 148 0.76 -11.88 -2.48
C ILE A 148 -0.43 -10.94 -2.59
N GLY A 149 -0.22 -9.72 -3.07
CA GLY A 149 -1.26 -8.69 -3.16
C GLY A 149 -2.44 -9.11 -4.03
N SER A 150 -2.21 -9.91 -5.06
CA SER A 150 -3.29 -10.47 -5.87
C SER A 150 -4.13 -11.50 -5.12
N ILE A 151 -3.51 -12.30 -4.24
CA ILE A 151 -4.22 -13.22 -3.35
C ILE A 151 -5.00 -12.43 -2.30
N VAL A 152 -4.35 -11.46 -1.65
CA VAL A 152 -4.95 -10.58 -0.63
C VAL A 152 -6.13 -9.79 -1.21
N TYR A 153 -6.00 -9.27 -2.42
CA TYR A 153 -7.07 -8.59 -3.15
C TYR A 153 -8.34 -9.43 -3.22
N ARG A 154 -8.23 -10.73 -3.53
CA ARG A 154 -9.40 -11.62 -3.61
C ARG A 154 -10.10 -11.78 -2.27
N TYR A 155 -9.36 -11.81 -1.16
CA TYR A 155 -9.95 -11.84 0.17
C TYR A 155 -10.63 -10.52 0.51
N ILE A 156 -9.98 -9.39 0.24
CA ILE A 156 -10.55 -8.04 0.46
C ILE A 156 -11.80 -7.84 -0.40
N TYR A 157 -11.78 -8.28 -1.65
CA TYR A 157 -12.90 -8.19 -2.58
C TYR A 157 -14.13 -8.93 -2.05
N LYS A 158 -13.95 -10.19 -1.61
CA LYS A 158 -15.02 -10.97 -0.97
C LYS A 158 -15.54 -10.35 0.31
N LEU A 159 -14.67 -9.74 1.11
CA LEU A 159 -15.09 -9.01 2.30
C LEU A 159 -15.96 -7.82 1.90
N ASP A 160 -15.56 -7.02 0.91
CA ASP A 160 -16.28 -5.82 0.45
C ASP A 160 -17.67 -6.11 -0.12
N GLU A 161 -17.86 -7.27 -0.75
CA GLU A 161 -19.16 -7.75 -1.22
C GLU A 161 -20.08 -8.24 -0.09
N ALA A 162 -19.56 -8.49 1.11
CA ALA A 162 -20.35 -9.01 2.21
C ALA A 162 -21.40 -7.98 2.71
N SER A 163 -22.63 -8.45 2.94
CA SER A 163 -23.80 -7.59 3.16
C SER A 163 -23.72 -6.66 4.38
N PHE A 164 -22.84 -6.96 5.34
CA PHE A 164 -22.63 -6.12 6.53
C PHE A 164 -21.98 -4.78 6.20
N MET A 165 -21.27 -4.63 5.08
CA MET A 165 -20.60 -3.38 4.72
C MET A 165 -21.53 -2.30 4.16
N ASN A 166 -22.74 -2.69 3.70
CA ASN A 166 -23.77 -1.77 3.21
C ASN A 166 -24.78 -1.35 4.26
N ARG A 167 -24.70 -1.84 5.51
CA ARG A 167 -25.58 -1.36 6.58
C ARG A 167 -25.17 0.07 6.96
N ARG A 168 -26.02 1.05 6.65
CA ARG A 168 -25.95 2.38 7.26
C ARG A 168 -26.16 2.19 8.77
N ILE A 169 -25.26 2.76 9.56
CA ILE A 169 -25.55 2.97 10.99
C ILE A 169 -26.61 4.05 10.98
N TYR A 170 -27.85 3.67 11.30
CA TYR A 170 -28.86 4.64 11.70
C TYR A 170 -28.51 5.15 13.09
#